data_AF-A0A0N4YZW9-F1
#
_entry.id   AF-A0A0N4YZW9-F1
#
_cell.length_a   1.000
_cell.length_b   1.000
_cell.length_c   1.000
_cell.angle_alpha   90.00
_cell.angle_beta   90.00
_cell.angle_gamma   90.00
#
_symmetry.space_group_name_H-M   'P 1'
#
loop_
_entity.id
_entity.type
_entity.pdbx_description
1 polymer ?
#
loop_
_entity_poly.entity_id
_entity_poly.type
_entity_poly.pdbx_seq_one_letter_code
_entity_poly.pdbx_strand_id
1 'polypeptide(L)'
;MSYLFDNGVTVIFSACMSVWATFFLEGWKRYHAEIAWKWGLLEFVVEEDTVRPDFQFRVKTKRYNPVTQQNEPYLSGKKKAMNFAAGGATVLFFICLVLAVLFGMVVYRVICMRLLAS
;
A
#
# COMPACT_ATOMS: atom_id res chain seq x y z
N MET A 1 22.24 20.22 20.01
CA MET A 1 21.18 19.56 19.24
C MET A 1 21.20 18.04 19.41
N SER A 2 22.37 17.38 19.37
CA SER A 2 22.49 15.91 19.51
C SER A 2 22.00 15.36 20.87
N TYR A 3 22.26 16.05 21.99
CA TYR A 3 21.80 15.64 23.33
C TYR A 3 20.28 15.63 23.54
N LEU A 4 19.50 16.28 22.66
CA LEU A 4 18.03 16.24 22.71
C LEU A 4 17.48 14.96 22.07
N PHE A 5 18.16 14.43 21.05
CA PHE A 5 17.73 13.25 20.30
C PHE A 5 18.38 11.95 20.83
N ASP A 6 19.60 12.04 21.35
CA ASP A 6 20.40 10.92 21.86
C ASP A 6 20.35 10.87 23.40
N ASN A 7 19.13 10.85 23.95
CA ASN A 7 18.86 10.77 25.38
C ASN A 7 18.13 9.44 25.70
N GLY A 8 18.37 8.84 26.86
CA GLY A 8 17.69 7.61 27.31
C GLY A 8 16.16 7.69 27.30
N VAL A 9 15.61 8.91 27.36
CA VAL A 9 14.17 9.19 27.21
C VAL A 9 13.63 8.77 25.83
N THR A 10 14.42 8.84 24.76
CA THR A 10 14.01 8.45 23.40
C THR A 10 13.66 6.95 23.32
N VAL A 11 14.34 6.11 24.11
CA VAL A 11 14.05 4.66 24.17
C VAL A 11 12.68 4.41 24.79
N ILE A 12 12.39 5.08 25.90
CA ILE A 12 11.09 5.00 26.59
C ILE A 12 9.99 5.54 25.67
N PHE A 13 10.23 6.66 25.00
CA PHE A 13 9.31 7.24 24.04
C PHE A 13 9.01 6.30 22.86
N SER A 14 10.02 5.62 22.31
CA SER A 14 9.84 4.65 21.23
C SER A 14 8.95 3.47 21.66
N ALA A 15 9.15 2.95 22.88
CA ALA A 15 8.31 1.90 23.44
C ALA A 15 6.85 2.38 23.67
N CYS A 16 6.68 3.61 24.18
CA CYS A 16 5.35 4.20 24.31
C CYS A 16 4.68 4.40 22.94
N MET A 17 5.43 4.81 21.91
CA MET A 17 4.93 4.98 20.55
C MET A 17 4.52 3.66 19.89
N SER A 18 5.23 2.56 20.13
CA SER A 18 4.82 1.25 19.61
C SER A 18 3.52 0.77 20.26
N VAL A 19 3.38 0.97 21.56
CA VAL A 19 2.14 0.66 22.30
C VAL A 19 1.00 1.59 21.86
N TRP A 20 1.28 2.88 21.66
CA TRP A 20 0.27 3.82 21.17
C TRP A 20 -0.19 3.49 19.75
N ALA A 21 0.73 3.08 18.85
CA ALA A 21 0.40 2.70 17.49
C ALA A 21 -0.53 1.49 17.42
N THR A 22 -0.35 0.48 18.28
CA THR A 22 -1.27 -0.67 18.35
C THR A 22 -2.64 -0.25 18.86
N PHE A 23 -2.71 0.54 19.93
CA PHE A 23 -3.98 1.09 20.43
C PHE A 23 -4.70 1.94 19.38
N PHE A 24 -3.95 2.78 18.66
CA PHE A 24 -4.50 3.60 17.59
C PHE A 24 -5.10 2.71 16.50
N LEU A 25 -4.35 1.72 15.99
CA LEU A 25 -4.84 0.80 14.96
C LEU A 25 -6.04 -0.02 15.41
N GLU A 26 -6.06 -0.50 16.66
CA GLU A 26 -7.19 -1.25 17.20
C GLU A 26 -8.42 -0.40 17.44
N GLY A 27 -8.25 0.79 18.02
CA GLY A 27 -9.32 1.76 18.21
C GLY A 27 -9.90 2.22 16.87
N TRP A 28 -9.02 2.47 15.89
CA TRP A 28 -9.40 2.85 14.53
C TRP A 28 -10.23 1.77 13.84
N LYS A 29 -9.84 0.50 13.94
CA LYS A 29 -10.64 -0.63 13.42
C LYS A 29 -12.05 -0.68 14.03
N ARG A 30 -12.17 -0.45 15.34
CA ARG A 30 -13.48 -0.43 16.03
C ARG A 30 -14.33 0.76 15.58
N TYR A 31 -13.73 1.95 15.52
CA TYR A 31 -14.40 3.16 15.07
C TYR A 31 -14.89 3.07 13.62
N HIS A 32 -14.06 2.53 12.72
CA HIS A 32 -14.46 2.28 11.34
C HIS A 32 -15.63 1.32 11.23
N ALA A 33 -15.63 0.22 12.00
CA ALA A 33 -16.74 -0.72 12.00
C ALA A 33 -18.05 -0.08 12.51
N GLU A 34 -17.96 0.78 13.53
CA GLU A 34 -19.11 1.52 14.04
C GLU A 34 -19.68 2.51 13.02
N ILE A 35 -18.81 3.25 12.30
CA ILE A 35 -19.26 4.14 11.22
C ILE A 35 -19.91 3.33 10.10
N ALA A 36 -19.25 2.25 9.66
CA ALA A 36 -19.79 1.39 8.61
C ALA A 36 -21.16 0.81 8.99
N TRP A 37 -21.35 0.43 10.26
CA TRP A 37 -22.65 0.02 10.79
C TRP A 37 -23.67 1.15 10.75
N LYS A 38 -23.35 2.32 11.31
CA LYS A 38 -24.24 3.49 11.37
C LYS A 38 -24.70 3.95 9.99
N TRP A 39 -23.83 3.84 9.01
CA TRP A 39 -24.09 4.26 7.64
C TRP A 39 -24.68 3.13 6.78
N GLY A 40 -24.84 1.91 7.33
CA GLY A 40 -25.43 0.78 6.62
C GLY A 40 -24.54 0.15 5.54
N LEU A 41 -23.22 0.38 5.55
CA LEU A 41 -22.28 -0.16 4.54
C LEU A 41 -21.93 -1.65 4.73
N LEU A 42 -22.55 -2.35 5.68
CA LEU A 42 -22.27 -3.76 5.94
C LEU A 42 -23.00 -4.69 4.97
N GLU A 43 -24.12 -4.24 4.40
CA GLU A 43 -24.82 -4.98 3.37
C GLU A 43 -24.22 -4.61 2.02
N PHE A 44 -23.51 -5.56 1.41
CA PHE A 44 -23.11 -5.47 0.01
C PHE A 44 -24.39 -5.49 -0.85
N VAL A 45 -24.86 -4.31 -1.27
CA VAL A 45 -25.89 -4.21 -2.29
C VAL A 45 -25.27 -4.70 -3.60
N VAL A 46 -25.70 -5.87 -4.06
CA VAL A 46 -25.21 -6.55 -5.28
C VAL A 46 -25.31 -5.66 -6.53
N GLU A 47 -26.13 -4.61 -6.49
CA GLU A 47 -26.33 -3.63 -7.57
C GLU A 47 -25.28 -2.50 -7.65
N GLU A 48 -24.52 -2.21 -6.58
CA GLU A 48 -23.75 -0.95 -6.53
C GLU A 48 -22.32 -1.06 -7.13
N ASP A 49 -21.72 -2.26 -7.11
CA ASP A 49 -20.42 -2.53 -7.74
C ASP A 49 -20.57 -2.80 -9.25
N THR A 50 -21.00 -1.79 -10.00
CA THR A 50 -20.97 -1.86 -11.46
C THR A 50 -19.54 -2.12 -11.94
N VAL A 51 -19.37 -3.13 -12.79
CA VAL A 51 -18.03 -3.50 -13.29
C VAL A 51 -17.41 -2.28 -13.98
N ARG A 52 -16.21 -1.86 -13.54
CA ARG A 52 -15.51 -0.71 -14.13
C ARG A 52 -15.54 -0.77 -15.67
N PRO A 53 -15.92 0.32 -16.36
CA PRO A 53 -16.12 0.30 -17.81
C PRO A 53 -14.86 -0.15 -18.56
N ASP A 54 -13.67 0.29 -18.13
CA ASP A 54 -12.38 -0.14 -18.69
C ASP A 54 -12.17 -1.66 -18.66
N PHE A 55 -12.71 -2.33 -17.65
CA PHE A 55 -12.61 -3.78 -17.52
C PHE A 55 -13.59 -4.49 -18.46
N GLN A 56 -14.80 -3.95 -18.62
CA GLN A 56 -15.82 -4.49 -19.54
C GLN A 56 -15.33 -4.46 -20.99
N PHE A 57 -14.68 -3.38 -21.43
CA PHE A 57 -14.15 -3.26 -22.80
C PHE A 57 -12.93 -4.15 -23.05
N ARG A 58 -12.06 -4.33 -22.03
CA ARG A 58 -10.80 -5.06 -22.18
C ARG A 58 -10.97 -6.58 -22.10
N VAL A 59 -12.00 -7.07 -21.42
CA VAL A 59 -12.22 -8.50 -21.18
C VAL A 59 -13.30 -9.05 -22.11
N LYS A 60 -12.87 -9.84 -23.11
CA LYS A 60 -13.78 -10.51 -24.07
C LYS A 60 -14.38 -11.82 -23.54
N THR A 61 -13.81 -12.36 -22.46
CA THR A 61 -14.23 -13.65 -21.87
C THR A 61 -15.31 -13.43 -20.82
N LYS A 62 -16.46 -14.11 -20.97
CA LYS A 62 -17.58 -14.07 -20.02
C LYS A 62 -17.73 -15.43 -19.32
N ARG A 63 -18.13 -15.42 -18.05
CA ARG A 63 -18.43 -16.62 -17.26
C ARG A 63 -19.79 -16.44 -16.57
N TYR A 64 -20.62 -17.48 -16.60
CA TYR A 64 -21.91 -17.48 -15.91
C TYR A 64 -21.70 -17.59 -14.40
N ASN A 65 -22.30 -16.68 -13.64
CA ASN A 65 -22.30 -16.70 -12.17
C ASN A 65 -23.65 -17.26 -11.67
N PRO A 66 -23.67 -18.37 -10.92
CA PRO A 66 -24.91 -18.99 -10.45
C PRO A 66 -25.64 -18.18 -9.37
N VAL A 67 -24.98 -17.20 -8.72
CA VAL A 67 -25.57 -16.38 -7.66
C VAL A 67 -26.33 -15.19 -8.24
N THR A 68 -25.72 -14.48 -9.19
CA THR A 68 -26.31 -13.29 -9.85
C THR A 68 -27.13 -13.64 -11.09
N GLN A 69 -27.05 -14.90 -11.56
CA GLN A 69 -27.70 -15.43 -12.76
C GLN A 69 -27.34 -14.67 -14.06
N GLN A 70 -26.25 -13.91 -14.06
CA GLN A 70 -25.79 -13.11 -15.20
C GLN A 70 -24.42 -13.57 -15.73
N ASN A 71 -24.16 -13.23 -17.00
CA ASN A 71 -22.87 -13.50 -17.66
C ASN A 71 -21.88 -12.36 -17.38
N GLU A 72 -21.03 -12.54 -16.38
CA GLU A 72 -20.06 -11.54 -15.93
C GLU A 72 -18.73 -11.66 -16.70
N PRO A 73 -18.05 -10.54 -17.00
CA PRO A 73 -16.72 -10.56 -17.60
C PRO A 73 -15.70 -11.19 -16.62
N TYR A 74 -15.03 -12.25 -17.06
CA TYR A 74 -14.08 -13.02 -16.24
C TYR A 74 -12.67 -12.94 -16.81
N LEU A 75 -11.70 -12.53 -15.99
CA LEU A 75 -10.28 -12.56 -16.36
C LEU A 75 -9.66 -13.88 -15.92
N SER A 76 -8.99 -14.59 -16.84
CA SER A 76 -8.27 -15.82 -16.52
C SER A 76 -7.24 -15.58 -15.40
N GLY A 77 -7.23 -16.46 -14.39
CA GLY A 77 -6.35 -16.33 -13.22
C GLY A 77 -4.86 -16.21 -13.58
N LYS A 78 -4.41 -16.88 -14.65
CA LYS A 78 -3.03 -16.76 -15.16
C LYS A 78 -2.70 -15.35 -15.63
N LYS A 79 -3.62 -14.70 -16.35
CA LYS A 79 -3.46 -13.31 -16.81
C LYS A 79 -3.51 -12.32 -15.64
N LYS A 80 -4.37 -12.57 -14.64
CA LYS A 80 -4.43 -11.77 -13.40
C LYS A 80 -3.11 -11.85 -12.63
N ALA A 81 -2.56 -13.05 -12.45
CA ALA A 81 -1.29 -13.26 -11.79
C ALA A 81 -0.12 -12.60 -12.55
N MET A 82 -0.08 -12.75 -13.87
CA MET A 82 0.94 -12.12 -14.71
C MET A 82 0.90 -10.59 -14.62
N ASN A 83 -0.29 -9.97 -14.65
CA ASN A 83 -0.43 -8.52 -14.50
C ASN A 83 0.00 -8.05 -13.12
N PHE A 84 -0.34 -8.80 -12.06
CA PHE A 84 0.09 -8.49 -10.70
C PHE A 84 1.60 -8.62 -10.55
N ALA A 85 2.20 -9.65 -11.14
CA ALA A 85 3.65 -9.84 -11.16
C ALA A 85 4.36 -8.73 -11.96
N ALA A 86 3.84 -8.35 -13.12
CA ALA A 86 4.38 -7.25 -13.92
C ALA A 86 4.30 -5.92 -13.17
N GLY A 87 3.16 -5.60 -12.55
CA GLY A 87 3.01 -4.41 -11.71
C GLY A 87 3.96 -4.43 -10.51
N GLY A 88 4.08 -5.57 -9.83
CA GLY A 88 5.03 -5.76 -8.73
C GLY A 88 6.48 -5.55 -9.18
N ALA A 89 6.88 -6.11 -10.32
CA ALA A 89 8.21 -5.93 -10.90
C ALA A 89 8.50 -4.46 -11.23
N THR A 90 7.54 -3.74 -11.80
CA THR A 90 7.66 -2.30 -12.08
C THR A 90 7.86 -1.50 -10.79
N VAL A 91 7.06 -1.75 -9.75
CA VAL A 91 7.19 -1.06 -8.46
C VAL A 91 8.55 -1.35 -7.82
N LEU A 92 8.99 -2.61 -7.80
CA LEU A 92 10.30 -2.99 -7.28
C LEU A 92 11.44 -2.32 -8.05
N PHE A 93 11.34 -2.23 -9.38
CA PHE A 93 12.31 -1.51 -10.20
C PHE A 93 12.43 -0.04 -9.79
N PHE A 94 11.31 0.66 -9.58
CA PHE A 94 11.33 2.05 -9.11
C PHE A 94 11.91 2.20 -7.70
N ILE A 95 11.65 1.25 -6.79
CA ILE A 95 12.26 1.23 -5.45
C ILE A 95 13.79 1.11 -5.58
N CYS A 96 14.29 0.21 -6.43
CA CYS A 96 15.72 0.07 -6.69
C CYS A 96 16.34 1.35 -7.27
N LEU A 97 15.66 2.06 -8.18
CA LEU A 97 16.13 3.33 -8.71
C LEU A 97 16.28 4.39 -7.62
N VAL A 98 15.29 4.51 -6.73
CA VAL A 98 15.37 5.43 -5.59
C VAL A 98 16.56 5.09 -4.69
N LEU A 99 16.75 3.81 -4.36
CA LEU A 99 17.89 3.37 -3.57
C LEU A 99 19.24 3.67 -4.23
N ALA A 100 19.35 3.49 -5.55
CA ALA A 100 20.56 3.80 -6.31
C ALA A 100 20.87 5.31 -6.29
N VAL A 101 19.85 6.17 -6.42
CA VAL A 101 20.01 7.63 -6.32
C VAL A 101 20.44 8.03 -4.91
N LEU A 102 19.83 7.45 -3.87
CA LEU A 102 20.22 7.70 -2.48
C LEU A 102 21.67 7.27 -2.22
N PHE A 103 22.08 6.10 -2.73
CA PHE A 103 23.46 5.64 -2.63
C PHE A 103 24.42 6.59 -3.35
N GLY A 104 24.10 7.01 -4.58
CA GLY A 104 24.87 8.00 -5.34
C GLY A 104 25.00 9.34 -4.60
N MET A 105 23.93 9.79 -3.96
CA MET A 105 23.93 11.01 -3.13
C MET A 105 24.88 10.89 -1.93
N VAL A 106 24.90 9.75 -1.25
CA VAL A 106 25.81 9.50 -0.12
C VAL A 106 27.26 9.52 -0.59
N VAL A 107 27.57 8.83 -1.70
CA VAL A 107 28.93 8.81 -2.27
C VAL A 107 29.36 10.22 -2.70
N TYR A 108 28.50 10.96 -3.41
CA TYR A 108 28.74 12.34 -3.80
C TYR A 108 29.05 13.24 -2.60
N ARG A 109 28.23 13.14 -1.54
CA ARG A 109 28.46 13.86 -0.28
C ARG A 109 29.82 13.54 0.33
N VAL A 110 30.21 12.28 0.40
CA VAL A 110 31.50 11.85 0.96
C VAL A 110 32.66 12.40 0.14
N ILE A 111 32.60 12.30 -1.20
CA ILE A 111 33.67 12.80 -2.08
C ILE A 111 33.80 14.32 -1.96
N CYS A 112 32.69 15.07 -2.01
CA CYS A 112 32.73 16.53 -1.85
C CYS A 112 33.30 16.95 -0.49
N MET A 113 32.93 16.27 0.60
CA MET A 113 33.51 16.55 1.92
C MET A 113 35.02 16.25 1.97
N ARG A 114 35.48 15.18 1.31
CA ARG A 114 36.91 14.85 1.21
C ARG A 114 37.69 15.87 0.39
N LEU A 115 37.12 16.33 -0.73
CA LEU A 115 37.75 17.32 -1.61
C LEU A 115 37.81 18.71 -0.99
N LEU A 116 36.78 19.13 -0.25
CA LEU A 116 36.78 20.42 0.47
C LEU A 116 37.68 20.41 1.71
N ALA A 117 38.04 19.23 2.22
CA ALA A 117 38.92 19.07 3.38
C ALA A 117 40.42 18.94 3.02
N SER A 118 40.75 18.85 1.73
CA SER A 118 42.12 18.85 1.20
C SER A 118 42.52 20.24 0.72
#